data_AF-A0AAE7M3V1-F1
#
_entry.id   AF-A0AAE7M3V1-F1
#
_cell.length_a   1.000
_cell.length_b   1.000
_cell.length_c   1.000
_cell.angle_alpha   90.00
_cell.angle_beta   90.00
_cell.angle_gamma   90.00
#
_symmetry.space_group_name_H-M   'P 1'
#
loop_
_entity.id
_entity.type
_entity.pdbx_description
1 polymer ?
#
loop_
_entity_poly.entity_id
_entity_poly.type
_entity_poly.pdbx_seq_one_letter_code
_entity_poly.pdbx_strand_id
1 'polypeptide(L)'
;MRPPSPSLDTAIADLEQASSSEGLIVATRRLAALQHPGAAESLMQVLAFNNPGAALAAVDGLVAIGPDAVPTILNNLDARNYGARAWAVRALAGLADERGLEVLVDALLHDVGPSVRRAAARGLGDLVLNPEPDRAADQFNLCIRSLEEGSEDGEWVVRYAVVVGLERRHGPVPERAASSLKRIPAVLQRLAEPEAEEIAVVRQRSRLALQRLATTSSPSSPSMSSPLPSQP
;
A
#
# COMPACT_ATOMS: atom_id res chain seq x y z
N MET A 1 -22.06 -12.70 -29.81
CA MET A 1 -21.76 -13.68 -28.73
C MET A 1 -20.40 -13.33 -28.15
N ARG A 2 -20.30 -13.13 -26.83
CA ARG A 2 -19.01 -13.02 -26.14
C ARG A 2 -18.40 -14.43 -26.13
N PRO A 3 -17.13 -14.63 -26.51
CA PRO A 3 -16.51 -15.95 -26.42
C PRO A 3 -16.59 -16.46 -24.96
N PRO A 4 -16.67 -17.79 -24.75
CA PRO A 4 -16.65 -18.34 -23.40
C PRO A 4 -15.39 -17.87 -22.67
N SER A 5 -15.52 -17.50 -21.40
CA SER A 5 -14.37 -17.16 -20.56
C SER A 5 -13.40 -18.35 -20.56
N PRO A 6 -12.09 -18.12 -20.79
CA PRO A 6 -11.13 -19.22 -20.81
C PRO A 6 -11.10 -19.91 -19.45
N SER A 7 -10.93 -21.23 -19.45
CA SER A 7 -10.68 -21.97 -18.21
C SER A 7 -9.34 -21.54 -17.58
N LEU A 8 -9.17 -21.76 -16.28
CA LEU A 8 -7.92 -21.47 -15.59
C LEU A 8 -6.73 -22.17 -16.28
N ASP A 9 -6.87 -23.47 -16.57
CA ASP A 9 -5.82 -24.27 -17.20
C ASP A 9 -5.45 -23.72 -18.58
N THR A 10 -6.44 -23.28 -19.36
CA THR A 10 -6.19 -22.64 -20.67
C THR A 10 -5.46 -21.31 -20.51
N ALA A 11 -5.83 -20.49 -19.53
CA ALA A 11 -5.18 -19.21 -19.31
C ALA A 11 -3.74 -19.36 -18.80
N ILE A 12 -3.47 -20.38 -17.99
CA ILE A 12 -2.11 -20.74 -17.56
C ILE A 12 -1.29 -21.25 -18.75
N ALA A 13 -1.83 -22.14 -19.57
CA ALA A 13 -1.15 -22.62 -20.76
C ALA A 13 -0.85 -21.47 -21.75
N ASP A 14 -1.79 -20.54 -21.96
CA ASP A 14 -1.58 -19.33 -22.77
C ASP A 14 -0.41 -18.48 -22.25
N LEU A 15 -0.26 -18.38 -20.92
CA LEU A 15 0.84 -17.66 -20.28
C LEU A 15 2.18 -18.37 -20.49
N GLU A 16 2.23 -19.69 -20.30
CA GLU A 16 3.43 -20.50 -20.47
C GLU A 16 3.94 -20.51 -21.92
N GLN A 17 3.03 -20.46 -22.89
CA GLN A 17 3.36 -20.42 -24.32
C GLN A 17 3.66 -19.00 -24.84
N ALA A 18 3.51 -17.97 -24.01
CA ALA A 18 3.77 -16.59 -24.41
C ALA A 18 5.27 -16.37 -24.67
N SER A 19 5.65 -16.24 -25.94
CA SER A 19 7.05 -16.10 -26.38
C SER A 19 7.47 -14.65 -26.68
N SER A 20 6.55 -13.69 -26.58
CA SER A 20 6.82 -12.27 -26.82
C SER A 20 6.42 -11.41 -25.62
N SER A 21 7.05 -10.24 -25.48
CA SER A 21 6.73 -9.31 -24.39
C SER A 21 5.27 -8.86 -24.41
N GLU A 22 4.70 -8.61 -25.58
CA GLU A 22 3.29 -8.25 -25.74
C GLU A 22 2.36 -9.45 -25.45
N GLY A 23 2.71 -10.64 -25.95
CA GLY A 23 1.97 -11.87 -25.68
C GLY A 23 1.91 -12.16 -24.18
N LEU A 24 3.02 -11.99 -23.46
CA LEU A 24 3.08 -12.19 -22.02
C LEU A 24 2.17 -11.22 -21.27
N ILE A 25 2.13 -9.94 -21.67
CA ILE A 25 1.23 -8.94 -21.08
C ILE A 25 -0.23 -9.35 -21.30
N VAL A 26 -0.58 -9.75 -22.53
CA VAL A 26 -1.96 -10.15 -22.88
C VAL A 26 -2.38 -11.40 -22.11
N ALA A 27 -1.52 -12.43 -22.07
CA ALA A 27 -1.79 -13.67 -21.35
C ALA A 27 -1.93 -13.42 -19.84
N THR A 28 -1.04 -12.61 -19.25
CA THR A 28 -1.12 -12.22 -17.84
C THR A 28 -2.43 -11.50 -17.53
N ARG A 29 -2.86 -10.55 -18.37
CA ARG A 29 -4.15 -9.85 -18.20
C ARG A 29 -5.35 -10.80 -18.28
N ARG A 30 -5.31 -11.78 -19.18
CA ARG A 30 -6.36 -12.80 -19.29
C ARG A 30 -6.44 -13.65 -18.03
N LEU A 31 -5.30 -14.11 -17.53
CA LEU A 31 -5.22 -14.88 -16.30
C LEU A 31 -5.70 -14.05 -15.09
N ALA A 32 -5.24 -12.82 -14.96
CA ALA A 32 -5.66 -11.87 -13.93
C ALA A 32 -7.18 -11.61 -13.93
N ALA A 33 -7.78 -11.50 -15.12
CA ALA A 33 -9.22 -11.26 -15.26
C ALA A 33 -10.10 -12.42 -14.77
N LEU A 34 -9.54 -13.61 -14.56
CA LEU A 34 -10.28 -14.73 -13.96
C LEU A 34 -10.51 -14.54 -12.47
N GLN A 35 -9.66 -13.76 -11.78
CA GLN A 35 -9.71 -13.56 -10.32
C GLN A 35 -9.74 -14.88 -9.52
N HIS A 36 -9.19 -15.94 -10.10
CA HIS A 36 -9.24 -17.27 -9.52
C HIS A 36 -8.02 -17.48 -8.59
N PRO A 37 -8.18 -17.92 -7.33
CA PRO A 37 -7.06 -18.11 -6.41
C PRO A 37 -5.93 -19.01 -6.96
N GLY A 38 -6.29 -20.05 -7.71
CA GLY A 38 -5.33 -20.91 -8.41
C GLY A 38 -4.42 -20.22 -9.44
N ALA A 39 -4.70 -18.98 -9.83
CA ALA A 39 -3.82 -18.19 -10.70
C ALA A 39 -2.66 -17.52 -9.94
N ALA A 40 -2.70 -17.46 -8.60
CA ALA A 40 -1.77 -16.65 -7.81
C ALA A 40 -0.30 -17.08 -8.01
N GLU A 41 -0.01 -18.39 -8.11
CA GLU A 41 1.35 -18.88 -8.33
C GLU A 41 1.91 -18.45 -9.69
N SER A 42 1.12 -18.61 -10.75
CA SER A 42 1.51 -18.19 -12.10
C SER A 42 1.69 -16.66 -12.17
N LEU A 43 0.83 -15.87 -11.52
CA LEU A 43 1.00 -14.42 -11.46
C LEU A 43 2.25 -14.03 -10.66
N MET A 44 2.61 -14.75 -9.59
CA MET A 44 3.87 -14.56 -8.88
C MET A 44 5.08 -14.85 -9.75
N GLN A 45 5.05 -15.91 -10.57
CA GLN A 45 6.14 -16.21 -11.52
C GLN A 45 6.34 -15.09 -12.54
N VAL A 46 5.26 -14.47 -13.04
CA VAL A 46 5.33 -13.35 -13.99
C VAL A 46 6.13 -12.16 -13.43
N LEU A 47 6.09 -11.93 -12.11
CA LEU A 47 6.86 -10.84 -11.48
C LEU A 47 8.38 -10.99 -11.68
N ALA A 48 8.86 -12.20 -11.96
CA ALA A 48 10.27 -12.50 -12.20
C ALA A 48 10.73 -12.33 -13.66
N PHE A 49 9.83 -12.18 -14.63
CA PHE A 49 10.15 -12.20 -16.08
C PHE A 49 10.76 -10.90 -16.63
N ASN A 50 11.21 -9.97 -15.77
CA ASN A 50 11.79 -8.67 -16.15
C ASN A 50 10.96 -7.91 -17.22
N ASN A 51 9.63 -7.99 -17.13
CA ASN A 51 8.70 -7.30 -18.02
C ASN A 51 7.78 -6.40 -17.17
N PRO A 52 8.02 -5.08 -17.11
CA PRO A 52 7.24 -4.18 -16.26
C PRO A 52 5.74 -4.15 -16.59
N GLY A 53 5.37 -4.31 -17.86
CA GLY A 53 3.98 -4.34 -18.29
C GLY A 53 3.25 -5.60 -17.81
N ALA A 54 3.92 -6.75 -17.88
CA ALA A 54 3.37 -8.02 -17.41
C ALA A 54 3.35 -8.05 -15.88
N ALA A 55 4.41 -7.56 -15.22
CA ALA A 55 4.46 -7.46 -13.76
C ALA A 55 3.35 -6.55 -13.20
N LEU A 56 3.06 -5.42 -13.86
CA LEU A 56 1.93 -4.57 -13.47
C LEU A 56 0.60 -5.32 -13.58
N ALA A 57 0.36 -6.00 -14.71
CA ALA A 57 -0.86 -6.81 -14.89
C ALA A 57 -0.96 -7.96 -13.87
N ALA A 58 0.17 -8.56 -13.50
CA ALA A 58 0.22 -9.61 -12.50
C ALA A 58 -0.07 -9.08 -11.09
N VAL A 59 0.48 -7.91 -10.72
CA VAL A 59 0.13 -7.23 -9.46
C VAL A 59 -1.35 -6.90 -9.41
N ASP A 60 -1.92 -6.32 -10.48
CA ASP A 60 -3.34 -6.01 -10.54
C ASP A 60 -4.19 -7.28 -10.40
N GLY A 61 -3.76 -8.39 -11.01
CA GLY A 61 -4.39 -9.71 -10.87
C GLY A 61 -4.33 -10.27 -9.45
N LEU A 62 -3.16 -10.21 -8.79
CA LEU A 62 -2.99 -10.64 -7.41
C LEU A 62 -3.87 -9.84 -6.46
N VAL A 63 -3.96 -8.52 -6.65
CA VAL A 63 -4.86 -7.65 -5.87
C VAL A 63 -6.33 -7.99 -6.15
N ALA A 64 -6.68 -8.30 -7.40
CA ALA A 64 -8.04 -8.66 -7.78
C ALA A 64 -8.49 -10.04 -7.28
N ILE A 65 -7.57 -10.99 -7.09
CA ILE A 65 -7.84 -12.24 -6.36
C ILE A 65 -8.18 -11.95 -4.90
N GLY A 66 -7.57 -10.91 -4.31
CA GLY A 66 -7.84 -10.48 -2.96
C GLY A 66 -7.11 -11.32 -1.90
N PRO A 67 -7.64 -11.42 -0.67
CA PRO A 67 -6.97 -12.04 0.47
C PRO A 67 -6.45 -13.47 0.23
N ASP A 68 -7.05 -14.23 -0.69
CA ASP A 68 -6.62 -15.59 -1.02
C ASP A 68 -5.25 -15.64 -1.71
N ALA A 69 -4.78 -14.54 -2.30
CA ALA A 69 -3.44 -14.44 -2.88
C ALA A 69 -2.32 -14.24 -1.84
N VAL A 70 -2.66 -13.76 -0.63
CA VAL A 70 -1.69 -13.38 0.39
C VAL A 70 -0.76 -14.54 0.79
N PRO A 71 -1.25 -15.76 1.10
CA PRO A 71 -0.36 -16.88 1.44
C PRO A 71 0.63 -17.20 0.32
N THR A 72 0.18 -17.16 -0.94
CA THR A 72 1.04 -17.40 -2.10
C THR A 72 2.14 -16.36 -2.22
N ILE A 73 1.81 -15.07 -2.03
CA ILE A 73 2.82 -14.01 -2.07
C ILE A 73 3.84 -14.19 -0.95
N LEU A 74 3.39 -14.40 0.29
CA LEU A 74 4.27 -14.56 1.46
C LEU A 74 5.24 -15.75 1.29
N ASN A 75 4.77 -16.85 0.71
CA ASN A 75 5.60 -18.05 0.48
C ASN A 75 6.55 -17.93 -0.72
N ASN A 76 6.38 -16.94 -1.61
CA ASN A 76 7.14 -16.81 -2.86
C ASN A 76 7.95 -15.51 -2.95
N LEU A 77 8.16 -14.81 -1.83
CA LEU A 77 9.03 -13.63 -1.79
C LEU A 77 10.50 -14.02 -1.98
N ASP A 78 11.00 -13.90 -3.21
CA ASP A 78 12.41 -14.15 -3.51
C ASP A 78 13.30 -12.98 -3.02
N ALA A 79 14.07 -13.23 -1.97
CA ALA A 79 15.03 -12.28 -1.41
C ALA A 79 16.15 -11.88 -2.39
N ARG A 80 16.44 -12.69 -3.42
CA ARG A 80 17.54 -12.45 -4.37
C ARG A 80 17.10 -11.67 -5.60
N ASN A 81 15.83 -11.75 -5.98
CA ASN A 81 15.30 -11.05 -7.14
C ASN A 81 14.66 -9.70 -6.74
N TYR A 82 15.45 -8.63 -6.82
CA TYR A 82 14.99 -7.28 -6.49
C TYR A 82 13.73 -6.84 -7.25
N GLY A 83 13.67 -7.13 -8.56
CA GLY A 83 12.53 -6.75 -9.40
C GLY A 83 11.24 -7.45 -8.97
N ALA A 84 11.30 -8.78 -8.85
CA ALA A 84 10.16 -9.58 -8.39
C ALA A 84 9.70 -9.16 -6.99
N ARG A 85 10.64 -8.92 -6.08
CA ARG A 85 10.35 -8.48 -4.71
C ARG A 85 9.67 -7.12 -4.66
N ALA A 86 10.12 -6.13 -5.45
CA ALA A 86 9.49 -4.83 -5.52
C ALA A 86 8.03 -4.92 -5.99
N TRP A 87 7.73 -5.79 -6.96
CA TRP A 87 6.35 -6.02 -7.42
C TRP A 87 5.52 -6.80 -6.40
N ALA A 88 6.10 -7.82 -5.75
CA ALA A 88 5.41 -8.61 -4.73
C ALA A 88 5.02 -7.77 -3.50
N VAL A 89 5.94 -6.94 -3.00
CA VAL A 89 5.65 -5.99 -1.91
C VAL A 89 4.60 -4.95 -2.33
N ARG A 90 4.61 -4.53 -3.60
CA ARG A 90 3.55 -3.68 -4.15
C ARG A 90 2.19 -4.38 -4.20
N ALA A 91 2.14 -5.68 -4.50
CA ALA A 91 0.91 -6.47 -4.44
C ALA A 91 0.40 -6.59 -2.99
N LEU A 92 1.27 -6.90 -2.02
CA LEU A 92 0.90 -6.92 -0.60
C LEU A 92 0.35 -5.57 -0.12
N ALA A 93 1.01 -4.47 -0.51
CA ALA A 93 0.53 -3.12 -0.21
C ALA A 93 -0.85 -2.82 -0.84
N GLY A 94 -1.13 -3.35 -2.03
CA GLY A 94 -2.44 -3.21 -2.68
C GLY A 94 -3.54 -4.08 -2.09
N LEU A 95 -3.18 -5.24 -1.52
CA LEU A 95 -4.10 -6.14 -0.84
C LEU A 95 -4.53 -5.61 0.53
N ALA A 96 -3.67 -4.82 1.18
CA ALA A 96 -3.93 -4.21 2.48
C ALA A 96 -4.33 -5.22 3.58
N ASP A 97 -3.87 -6.46 3.47
CA ASP A 97 -4.20 -7.54 4.41
C ASP A 97 -3.20 -7.57 5.58
N GLU A 98 -3.71 -7.66 6.81
CA GLU A 98 -2.89 -7.65 8.03
C GLU A 98 -1.79 -8.71 8.06
N ARG A 99 -1.95 -9.85 7.38
CA ARG A 99 -0.95 -10.92 7.31
C ARG A 99 0.33 -10.46 6.61
N GLY A 100 0.26 -9.40 5.81
CA GLY A 100 1.43 -8.77 5.17
C GLY A 100 2.21 -7.82 6.07
N LEU A 101 1.74 -7.52 7.29
CA LEU A 101 2.34 -6.49 8.14
C LEU A 101 3.83 -6.71 8.41
N GLU A 102 4.23 -7.91 8.82
CA GLU A 102 5.63 -8.20 9.17
C GLU A 102 6.55 -8.02 7.97
N VAL A 103 6.12 -8.49 6.79
CA VAL A 103 6.86 -8.30 5.53
C VAL A 103 6.95 -6.83 5.16
N LEU A 104 5.88 -6.05 5.31
CA LEU A 104 5.89 -4.62 5.01
C LEU A 104 6.80 -3.85 5.96
N VAL A 105 6.85 -4.22 7.25
CA VAL A 105 7.76 -3.60 8.22
C VAL A 105 9.22 -3.91 7.85
N ASP A 106 9.54 -5.18 7.65
CA ASP A 106 10.90 -5.60 7.29
C ASP A 106 11.35 -4.97 5.97
N ALA A 107 10.46 -4.97 4.96
CA ALA A 107 10.71 -4.37 3.67
C ALA A 107 10.92 -2.85 3.72
N LEU A 108 10.27 -2.13 4.66
CA LEU A 108 10.51 -0.69 4.84
C LEU A 108 11.86 -0.42 5.50
N LEU A 109 12.21 -1.19 6.52
CA LEU A 109 13.36 -0.86 7.39
C LEU A 109 14.67 -1.46 6.89
N HIS A 110 14.64 -2.58 6.17
CA HIS A 110 15.84 -3.38 5.90
C HIS A 110 16.09 -3.68 4.42
N ASP A 111 15.13 -3.43 3.53
CA ASP A 111 15.37 -3.73 2.11
C ASP A 111 16.40 -2.77 1.50
N VAL A 112 17.39 -3.33 0.80
CA VAL A 112 18.41 -2.55 0.08
C VAL A 112 17.83 -1.64 -0.99
N GLY A 113 16.66 -2.01 -1.52
CA GLY A 113 16.06 -1.40 -2.69
C GLY A 113 15.02 -0.32 -2.36
N PRO A 114 15.23 0.94 -2.74
CA PRO A 114 14.30 2.03 -2.39
C PRO A 114 12.91 1.87 -2.99
N SER A 115 12.76 1.17 -4.12
CA SER A 115 11.42 0.90 -4.67
C SER A 115 10.62 -0.06 -3.81
N VAL A 116 11.29 -1.02 -3.14
CA VAL A 116 10.69 -1.95 -2.19
C VAL A 116 10.28 -1.18 -0.93
N ARG A 117 11.22 -0.44 -0.31
CA ARG A 117 10.95 0.37 0.88
C ARG A 117 9.82 1.37 0.67
N ARG A 118 9.78 2.03 -0.50
CA ARG A 118 8.70 2.96 -0.89
C ARG A 118 7.34 2.25 -0.98
N ALA A 119 7.28 1.06 -1.59
CA ALA A 119 6.05 0.30 -1.69
C ALA A 119 5.57 -0.15 -0.29
N ALA A 120 6.51 -0.56 0.56
CA ALA A 120 6.25 -0.96 1.93
C ALA A 120 5.71 0.20 2.79
N ALA A 121 6.34 1.39 2.74
CA ALA A 121 5.84 2.59 3.42
C ALA A 121 4.39 2.91 3.05
N ARG A 122 4.06 2.80 1.75
CA ARG A 122 2.69 2.99 1.28
C ARG A 122 1.75 1.91 1.83
N GLY A 123 2.16 0.65 1.79
CA GLY A 123 1.38 -0.48 2.30
C GLY A 123 1.06 -0.36 3.79
N LEU A 124 2.02 0.06 4.61
CA LEU A 124 1.79 0.30 6.05
C LEU A 124 0.77 1.42 6.32
N GLY A 125 0.63 2.38 5.40
CA GLY A 125 -0.39 3.43 5.50
C GLY A 125 -1.79 2.98 5.09
N ASP A 126 -1.88 2.06 4.12
CA ASP A 126 -3.13 1.57 3.53
C ASP A 126 -3.65 0.28 4.23
N LEU A 127 -2.87 -0.34 5.13
CA LEU A 127 -3.15 -1.64 5.78
C LEU A 127 -4.48 -1.67 6.55
N VAL A 128 -5.32 -2.68 6.29
CA VAL A 128 -6.50 -3.00 7.11
C VAL A 128 -6.05 -3.82 8.31
N LEU A 129 -6.29 -3.28 9.51
CA LEU A 129 -5.88 -3.87 10.77
C LEU A 129 -6.85 -4.97 11.22
N ASN A 130 -6.39 -5.78 12.17
CA ASN A 130 -7.21 -6.80 12.84
C ASN A 130 -8.51 -6.17 13.37
N PRO A 131 -9.66 -6.84 13.28
CA PRO A 131 -10.89 -6.35 13.88
C PRO A 131 -10.88 -6.38 15.42
N GLU A 132 -9.99 -7.18 16.03
CA GLU A 132 -9.84 -7.24 17.49
C GLU A 132 -9.09 -5.99 18.00
N PRO A 133 -9.67 -5.20 18.93
CA PRO A 133 -9.12 -3.90 19.33
C PRO A 133 -7.68 -3.89 19.84
N ASP A 134 -7.27 -4.90 20.62
CA ASP A 134 -5.94 -4.94 21.20
C ASP A 134 -4.89 -5.23 20.12
N ARG A 135 -5.15 -6.23 19.26
CA ARG A 135 -4.31 -6.52 18.09
C ARG A 135 -4.28 -5.35 17.11
N ALA A 136 -5.42 -4.70 16.88
CA ALA A 136 -5.47 -3.50 16.04
C ALA A 136 -4.58 -2.39 16.60
N ALA A 137 -4.58 -2.18 17.92
CA ALA A 137 -3.75 -1.18 18.55
C ALA A 137 -2.26 -1.50 18.39
N ASP A 138 -1.87 -2.76 18.60
CA ASP A 138 -0.48 -3.20 18.45
C ASP A 138 0.03 -3.06 17.02
N GLN A 139 -0.77 -3.51 16.04
CA GLN A 139 -0.46 -3.33 14.62
C GLN A 139 -0.40 -1.85 14.26
N PHE A 140 -1.33 -1.02 14.79
CA PHE A 140 -1.31 0.40 14.53
C PHE A 140 -0.02 1.05 15.06
N ASN A 141 0.32 0.74 16.30
CA ASN A 141 1.53 1.24 16.95
C ASN A 141 2.79 0.82 16.18
N LEU A 142 2.84 -0.43 15.71
CA LEU A 142 3.96 -0.92 14.90
C LEU A 142 4.10 -0.13 13.59
N CYS A 143 3.04 -0.02 12.79
CA CYS A 143 3.10 0.75 11.55
C CYS A 143 3.56 2.19 11.78
N ILE A 144 3.08 2.88 12.81
CA ILE A 144 3.48 4.27 13.09
C ILE A 144 4.96 4.35 13.43
N ARG A 145 5.46 3.46 14.31
CA ARG A 145 6.89 3.45 14.66
C ARG A 145 7.75 3.15 13.44
N SER A 146 7.37 2.18 12.61
CA SER A 146 8.12 1.84 11.40
C SER A 146 8.09 2.95 10.37
N LEU A 147 6.96 3.66 10.20
CA LEU A 147 6.88 4.84 9.33
C LEU A 147 7.71 6.00 9.88
N GLU A 148 7.70 6.22 11.19
CA GLU A 148 8.53 7.22 11.84
C GLU A 148 10.02 6.91 11.65
N GLU A 149 10.45 5.66 11.81
CA GLU A 149 11.84 5.26 11.52
C GLU A 149 12.17 5.42 10.03
N GLY A 150 11.29 4.96 9.14
CA GLY A 150 11.45 5.14 7.69
C GLY A 150 11.43 6.61 7.22
N SER A 151 11.02 7.55 8.07
CA SER A 151 11.12 8.98 7.76
C SER A 151 12.57 9.49 7.74
N GLU A 152 13.51 8.71 8.27
CA GLU A 152 14.96 8.99 8.25
C GLU A 152 15.68 8.29 7.08
N ASP A 153 14.94 7.64 6.18
CA ASP A 153 15.50 6.94 5.03
C ASP A 153 16.38 7.86 4.17
N GLY A 154 17.52 7.37 3.71
CA GLY A 154 18.43 8.15 2.85
C GLY A 154 17.79 8.58 1.52
N GLU A 155 16.78 7.86 1.05
CA GLU A 155 16.14 8.08 -0.24
C GLU A 155 14.86 8.91 -0.08
N TRP A 156 14.84 10.11 -0.68
CA TRP A 156 13.73 11.06 -0.56
C TRP A 156 12.38 10.47 -1.03
N VAL A 157 12.42 9.56 -2.01
CA VAL A 157 11.22 8.89 -2.52
C VAL A 157 10.56 8.00 -1.46
N VAL A 158 11.35 7.44 -0.54
CA VAL A 158 10.86 6.65 0.59
C VAL A 158 10.29 7.58 1.65
N ARG A 159 11.01 8.65 2.02
CA ARG A 159 10.50 9.67 2.95
C ARG A 159 9.18 10.30 2.47
N TYR A 160 9.06 10.58 1.17
CA TYR A 160 7.80 11.03 0.56
C TYR A 160 6.67 9.99 0.75
N ALA A 161 6.95 8.71 0.52
CA ALA A 161 5.96 7.65 0.69
C ALA A 161 5.59 7.43 2.16
N VAL A 162 6.53 7.63 3.09
CA VAL A 162 6.26 7.65 4.52
C VAL A 162 5.27 8.76 4.88
N VAL A 163 5.48 9.98 4.38
CA VAL A 163 4.52 11.09 4.56
C VAL A 163 3.14 10.72 4.02
N VAL A 164 3.08 10.08 2.85
CA VAL A 164 1.82 9.56 2.27
C VAL A 164 1.18 8.53 3.19
N GLY A 165 1.96 7.57 3.71
CA GLY A 165 1.45 6.52 4.59
C GLY A 165 0.94 7.06 5.93
N LEU A 166 1.64 8.02 6.52
CA LEU A 166 1.25 8.69 7.75
C LEU A 166 -0.06 9.50 7.61
N GLU A 167 -0.28 10.16 6.48
CA GLU A 167 -1.54 10.88 6.22
C GLU A 167 -2.74 9.94 6.06
N ARG A 168 -2.56 8.84 5.32
CA ARG A 168 -3.65 7.97 4.85
C ARG A 168 -4.26 7.07 5.90
N ARG A 169 -3.69 7.01 7.10
CA ARG A 169 -4.21 6.18 8.19
C ARG A 169 -5.51 6.79 8.70
N HIS A 170 -6.57 6.49 7.95
CA HIS A 170 -7.95 6.87 8.20
C HIS A 170 -8.67 5.67 8.80
N GLY A 171 -9.26 5.86 9.98
CA GLY A 171 -10.03 4.83 10.66
C GLY A 171 -10.16 5.16 12.15
N PRO A 172 -11.08 4.49 12.86
CA PRO A 172 -11.15 4.61 14.31
C PRO A 172 -9.82 4.17 14.90
N VAL A 173 -9.14 5.11 15.56
CA VAL A 173 -7.87 4.83 16.24
C VAL A 173 -8.22 4.11 17.55
N PRO A 174 -7.69 2.89 17.80
CA PRO A 174 -7.88 2.23 19.08
C PRO A 174 -7.39 3.12 20.21
N GLU A 175 -8.11 3.18 21.34
CA GLU A 175 -7.77 4.07 22.46
C GLU A 175 -6.32 3.89 22.94
N ARG A 176 -5.85 2.64 22.98
CA ARG A 176 -4.48 2.26 23.33
C ARG A 176 -3.42 2.73 22.32
N ALA A 177 -3.81 3.11 21.11
CA ALA A 177 -2.93 3.63 20.06
C ALA A 177 -2.90 5.17 20.00
N ALA A 178 -3.62 5.86 20.90
CA ALA A 178 -3.71 7.32 20.91
C ALA A 178 -2.34 8.03 21.06
N SER A 179 -1.38 7.40 21.75
CA SER A 179 -0.02 7.94 21.88
C SER A 179 0.73 7.95 20.54
N SER A 180 0.59 6.88 19.76
CA SER A 180 1.19 6.77 18.43
C SER A 180 0.56 7.74 17.45
N LEU A 181 -0.76 7.97 17.53
CA LEU A 181 -1.42 9.00 16.71
C LEU A 181 -0.80 10.39 16.91
N LYS A 182 -0.42 10.73 18.15
CA LYS A 182 0.23 12.01 18.48
C LYS A 182 1.65 12.14 17.92
N ARG A 183 2.29 11.06 17.47
CA ARG A 183 3.61 11.10 16.82
C ARG A 183 3.53 11.62 15.38
N ILE A 184 2.40 11.38 14.70
CA ILE A 184 2.23 11.72 13.28
C ILE A 184 2.52 13.21 13.01
N PRO A 185 1.90 14.18 13.72
CA PRO A 185 2.18 15.59 13.46
C PRO A 185 3.64 15.98 13.70
N ALA A 186 4.30 15.38 14.70
CA ALA A 186 5.71 15.69 15.00
C ALA A 186 6.65 15.27 13.85
N VAL A 187 6.45 14.07 13.29
CA VAL A 187 7.22 13.60 12.12
C VAL A 187 6.97 14.50 10.91
N LEU A 188 5.70 14.82 10.63
CA LEU A 188 5.34 15.66 9.50
C LEU A 188 5.85 17.10 9.63
N GLN A 189 5.82 17.67 10.84
CA GLN A 189 6.37 18.99 11.13
C GLN A 189 7.87 19.01 10.87
N ARG A 190 8.62 18.05 11.42
CA ARG A 190 10.06 17.92 11.16
C ARG A 190 10.34 17.85 9.67
N LEU A 191 9.67 16.96 8.92
CA LEU A 191 9.88 16.83 7.47
C LEU A 191 9.38 18.04 6.66
N ALA A 192 8.61 18.96 7.25
CA ALA A 192 8.20 20.19 6.58
C ALA A 192 9.29 21.28 6.65
N GLU A 193 10.21 21.19 7.61
CA GLU A 193 11.22 22.22 7.85
C GLU A 193 12.44 22.08 6.92
N PRO A 194 12.92 23.18 6.31
CA PRO A 194 14.13 23.19 5.47
C PRO A 194 15.39 22.66 6.16
N GLU A 195 15.51 22.82 7.48
CA GLU A 195 16.67 22.42 8.27
C GLU A 195 16.76 20.89 8.44
N ALA A 196 15.63 20.20 8.40
CA ALA A 196 15.55 18.75 8.62
C ALA A 196 15.30 17.96 7.33
N GLU A 197 14.76 18.58 6.28
CA GLU A 197 14.51 17.94 4.99
C GLU A 197 14.94 18.86 3.87
N GLU A 198 15.99 18.47 3.13
CA GLU A 198 16.55 19.26 2.02
C GLU A 198 15.70 19.20 0.74
N ILE A 199 14.87 18.17 0.57
CA ILE A 199 14.10 17.94 -0.66
C ILE A 199 12.75 18.66 -0.60
N ALA A 200 12.60 19.66 -1.47
CA ALA A 200 11.42 20.53 -1.48
C ALA A 200 10.09 19.78 -1.65
N VAL A 201 10.05 18.75 -2.51
CA VAL A 201 8.82 17.97 -2.74
C VAL A 201 8.38 17.20 -1.49
N VAL A 202 9.31 16.72 -0.67
CA VAL A 202 8.98 16.07 0.62
C VAL A 202 8.43 17.11 1.58
N ARG A 203 9.08 18.27 1.72
CA ARG A 203 8.57 19.36 2.58
C ARG A 203 7.16 19.80 2.23
N GLN A 204 6.88 20.03 0.95
CA GLN A 204 5.54 20.43 0.50
C GLN A 204 4.51 19.34 0.76
N ARG A 205 4.88 18.08 0.54
CA ARG A 205 4.01 16.93 0.83
C ARG A 205 3.69 16.83 2.31
N SER A 206 4.64 17.10 3.20
CA SER A 206 4.45 17.11 4.67
C SER A 206 3.55 18.24 5.13
N ARG A 207 3.74 19.46 4.59
CA ARG A 207 2.83 20.60 4.86
C ARG A 207 1.39 20.29 4.43
N LEU A 208 1.22 19.68 3.25
CA LEU A 208 -0.09 19.27 2.75
C LEU A 208 -0.74 18.22 3.67
N ALA A 209 0.02 17.24 4.15
CA ALA A 209 -0.47 16.24 5.09
C ALA A 209 -0.96 16.87 6.40
N LEU A 210 -0.18 17.79 6.98
CA LEU A 210 -0.56 18.52 8.19
C LEU A 210 -1.87 19.30 8.02
N GLN A 211 -2.03 19.99 6.89
CA GLN A 211 -3.26 20.74 6.59
C GLN A 211 -4.49 19.82 6.54
N ARG A 212 -4.38 18.67 5.88
CA ARG A 212 -5.48 17.71 5.73
C ARG A 212 -5.86 17.01 7.04
N LEU A 213 -4.87 16.72 7.89
CA LEU A 213 -5.12 16.15 9.21
C LEU A 213 -5.81 17.16 10.15
N ALA A 214 -5.46 18.45 10.06
CA ALA A 214 -6.12 19.52 10.81
C ALA A 214 -7.59 19.73 10.39
N THR A 215 -7.91 19.62 9.10
CA THR A 215 -9.29 19.76 8.62
C THR A 215 -10.18 18.58 9.04
N THR A 216 -9.61 17.38 9.18
CA THR A 216 -10.36 16.16 9.56
C THR A 216 -10.67 16.12 11.06
N SER A 217 -9.89 16.83 11.88
CA SER A 217 -10.02 16.86 13.35
C SER A 217 -10.91 18.00 13.87
N SER A 218 -11.35 18.93 13.01
CA SER A 218 -12.30 19.97 13.38
C SER A 218 -13.73 19.43 13.29
N PRO A 219 -14.50 19.35 14.39
CA PRO A 219 -15.92 19.07 14.28
C PRO A 219 -16.57 20.23 13.53
N SER A 220 -17.26 19.94 12.44
CA SER A 220 -18.11 20.89 11.76
C SER A 220 -19.20 21.35 12.73
N SER A 221 -19.03 22.53 13.33
CA SER A 221 -20.09 23.22 14.04
C SER A 221 -21.27 23.41 13.06
N PRO A 222 -22.49 22.94 13.36
CA PRO A 222 -23.63 23.31 12.55
C PRO A 222 -23.83 24.81 12.73
N SER A 223 -23.78 25.55 11.62
CA SER A 223 -24.17 26.95 11.58
C SER A 223 -25.65 27.05 11.99
N MET A 224 -25.87 27.39 13.26
CA MET A 224 -27.15 27.85 13.80
C MET A 224 -27.07 29.37 13.91
N SER A 225 -27.83 30.08 13.07
CA SER A 225 -28.39 31.44 13.26
C SER A 225 -28.89 31.92 11.89
N SER A 226 -30.14 32.31 11.65
CA SER A 226 -31.14 32.92 12.55
C SER A 226 -32.56 32.77 12.00
N PRO A 227 -33.59 32.98 12.86
CA PRO A 227 -35.00 32.79 12.52
C PRO A 227 -35.58 34.02 11.82
N LEU A 228 -36.58 33.83 10.95
CA LEU A 228 -37.47 34.90 10.50
C LEU A 228 -38.84 34.80 11.19
N PRO A 229 -39.49 35.94 11.44
CA PRO A 229 -40.53 36.07 12.45
C PRO A 229 -41.92 35.72 11.93
N SER A 230 -42.75 35.25 12.86
CA SER A 230 -44.17 35.02 12.65
C SER A 230 -44.93 36.33 12.41
N GLN A 231 -45.85 36.25 11.44
CA GLN A 231 -47.21 36.84 11.47
C GLN A 231 -47.40 38.31 11.08
N PRO A 232 -48.64 38.73 10.72
CA PRO A 232 -49.96 38.06 10.86
C PRO A 232 -50.41 37.19 9.69
#